data_AF-A0A7K7IMG8-F1
#
_entry.id   AF-A0A7K7IMG8-F1
#
_cell.length_a   1.000
_cell.length_b   1.000
_cell.length_c   1.000
_cell.angle_alpha   90.00
_cell.angle_beta   90.00
_cell.angle_gamma   90.00
#
_symmetry.space_group_name_H-M   'P 1'
#
loop_
_entity.id
_entity.type
_entity.pdbx_description
1 polymer ?
#
loop_
_entity_poly.entity_id
_entity_poly.type
_entity_poly.pdbx_seq_one_letter_code
_entity_poly.pdbx_strand_id
1 'polypeptide(L)' 'LPVKKKPRTFYSAEQLEELEKMFQEDHYPDNEKRREIAAVVGVTPQRILVWFQNRRAKWKKLQKLRKYPASS' A
#
# COMPACT_ATOMS: atom_id res chain seq x y z
N LEU A 1 -24.54 16.67 -3.68
CA LEU A 1 -24.25 16.14 -2.32
C LEU A 1 -22.74 16.22 -2.09
N PRO A 2 -22.24 16.81 -0.99
CA PRO A 2 -20.81 16.86 -0.76
C PRO A 2 -20.30 15.45 -0.49
N VAL A 3 -19.37 14.98 -1.30
CA VAL A 3 -18.71 13.68 -1.12
C VAL A 3 -18.00 13.72 0.23
N LYS A 4 -18.58 13.06 1.25
CA LYS A 4 -17.94 12.86 2.55
C LYS A 4 -16.57 12.23 2.31
N LYS A 5 -15.52 13.04 2.38
CA LYS A 5 -14.13 12.57 2.28
C LYS A 5 -13.93 11.57 3.42
N LYS A 6 -13.78 10.29 3.08
CA LYS A 6 -13.55 9.20 4.04
C LYS A 6 -12.41 9.64 4.99
N PRO A 7 -12.58 9.50 6.32
CA PRO A 7 -11.58 9.93 7.28
C PRO A 7 -10.23 9.28 6.97
N ARG A 8 -9.15 10.02 7.21
CA ARG A 8 -7.79 9.49 7.07
C ARG A 8 -7.61 8.40 8.12
N THR A 9 -7.51 7.17 7.65
CA THR A 9 -7.12 6.01 8.46
C THR A 9 -5.60 6.00 8.55
N PHE A 10 -5.06 6.13 9.76
CA PHE A 10 -3.66 5.85 10.05
C PHE A 10 -3.53 4.34 10.32
N TYR A 11 -2.57 3.70 9.65
CA TYR A 11 -2.22 2.31 9.95
C TYR A 11 -1.32 2.29 11.19
N SER A 12 -1.50 1.30 12.08
CA SER A 12 -0.55 1.03 13.16
C SER A 12 0.76 0.45 12.60
N ALA A 13 1.80 0.39 13.44
CA ALA A 13 3.08 -0.21 13.06
C ALA A 13 2.90 -1.69 12.65
N GLU A 14 2.18 -2.48 13.46
CA GLU A 14 1.88 -3.89 13.17
C GLU A 14 1.13 -4.07 11.84
N GLN A 15 0.15 -3.19 11.56
CA GLN A 15 -0.57 -3.23 10.28
C GLN A 15 0.35 -2.92 9.09
N LEU A 16 1.28 -1.98 9.26
CA LEU A 16 2.25 -1.65 8.21
C LEU A 16 3.23 -2.80 7.97
N GLU A 17 3.69 -3.47 9.02
CA GLU A 17 4.58 -4.62 8.92
C GLU A 17 3.94 -5.76 8.12
N GLU A 18 2.68 -6.10 8.43
CA GLU A 18 1.96 -7.15 7.69
C GLU A 18 1.72 -6.74 6.22
N LEU A 19 1.37 -5.47 5.97
CA LEU A 19 1.22 -4.95 4.60
C LEU A 19 2.54 -4.98 3.82
N GLU A 20 3.66 -4.67 4.46
CA GLU A 20 4.98 -4.72 3.82
C GLU A 20 5.43 -6.15 3.54
N LYS A 21 5.18 -7.08 4.46
CA LYS A 21 5.43 -8.51 4.23
C LYS A 21 4.64 -9.03 3.03
N MET A 22 3.34 -8.75 2.98
CA MET A 22 2.49 -9.12 1.84
C MET A 22 2.96 -8.46 0.53
N PHE A 23 3.42 -7.21 0.59
CA PHE A 23 3.95 -6.50 -0.58
C PHE A 23 5.25 -7.12 -1.12
N GLN A 24 6.09 -7.69 -0.25
CA GLN A 24 7.30 -8.39 -0.67
C GLN A 24 6.99 -9.69 -1.42
N GLU A 25 5.90 -10.37 -1.04
CA GLU A 25 5.43 -11.58 -1.72
C GLU A 25 4.74 -11.28 -3.04
N ASP A 26 3.80 -10.34 -3.05
CA ASP A 26 3.05 -9.94 -4.23
C ASP A 26 2.79 -8.43 -4.29
N HIS A 27 3.30 -7.79 -5.33
CA HIS A 27 3.15 -6.35 -5.57
C HIS A 27 1.78 -5.97 -6.19
N TYR A 28 1.03 -6.93 -6.72
CA TYR A 28 -0.22 -6.72 -7.45
C TYR A 28 -1.32 -7.71 -7.03
N PRO A 29 -1.78 -7.65 -5.76
CA PRO A 29 -2.81 -8.56 -5.26
C PRO A 29 -4.15 -8.35 -5.98
N ASP A 30 -4.73 -9.46 -6.43
CA ASP A 30 -6.06 -9.52 -7.04
C ASP A 30 -7.18 -9.12 -6.08
N ASN A 31 -8.43 -9.05 -6.56
CA ASN A 31 -9.57 -8.67 -5.73
C ASN A 31 -9.78 -9.60 -4.53
N GLU A 32 -9.57 -10.92 -4.70
CA GLU A 32 -9.71 -11.91 -3.63
C GLU A 32 -8.62 -11.74 -2.57
N LYS A 33 -7.35 -11.74 -3.00
CA LYS A 33 -6.19 -11.50 -2.13
C LYS A 33 -6.31 -10.20 -1.33
N ARG A 34 -6.82 -9.13 -1.96
CA ARG A 34 -7.09 -7.85 -1.26
C ARG A 34 -8.16 -7.95 -0.18
N ARG A 35 -9.15 -8.83 -0.33
CA ARG A 35 -10.16 -9.08 0.73
C ARG A 35 -9.56 -9.87 1.88
N GLU A 36 -8.72 -10.85 1.59
CA GLU A 36 -8.01 -11.61 2.62
C GLU A 36 -7.08 -10.70 3.44
N ILE A 37 -6.22 -9.93 2.76
CA ILE A 37 -5.31 -8.97 3.43
C ILE A 37 -6.12 -7.94 4.24
N ALA A 38 -7.24 -7.46 3.70
CA ALA A 38 -8.14 -6.54 4.40
C ALA A 38 -8.71 -7.16 5.69
N ALA A 39 -9.10 -8.44 5.66
CA ALA A 39 -9.59 -9.15 6.83
C ALA A 39 -8.49 -9.34 7.89
N VAL A 40 -7.27 -9.71 7.46
CA VAL A 40 -6.11 -9.89 8.35
C VAL A 40 -5.71 -8.57 9.01
N VAL A 41 -5.59 -7.49 8.22
CA VAL A 41 -5.16 -6.18 8.70
C VAL A 41 -6.28 -5.43 9.44
N GLY A 42 -7.54 -5.87 9.29
CA GLY A 42 -8.71 -5.23 9.91
C GLY A 42 -9.11 -3.92 9.22
N VAL A 43 -8.93 -3.82 7.90
CA VAL A 43 -9.26 -2.64 7.10
C VAL A 43 -10.14 -3.01 5.91
N THR A 44 -10.56 -2.03 5.11
CA THR A 44 -11.36 -2.34 3.90
C THR A 44 -10.48 -2.68 2.70
N PRO A 45 -10.94 -3.52 1.75
CA PRO A 45 -10.19 -3.83 0.53
C PRO A 45 -9.83 -2.58 -0.31
N GLN A 46 -10.64 -1.52 -0.21
CA GLN A 46 -10.36 -0.23 -0.85
C GLN A 46 -9.14 0.47 -0.23
N ARG A 47 -8.88 0.28 1.07
CA ARG A 47 -7.70 0.81 1.76
C ARG A 47 -6.44 0.06 1.35
N ILE A 48 -6.53 -1.26 1.23
CA ILE A 48 -5.46 -2.11 0.69
C ILE A 48 -5.09 -1.64 -0.73
N LEU A 49 -6.07 -1.45 -1.61
CA LEU A 49 -5.83 -0.97 -2.97
C LEU A 49 -5.01 0.34 -3.00
N VAL A 50 -5.43 1.34 -2.22
CA VAL A 50 -4.76 2.64 -2.15
C VAL A 50 -3.36 2.52 -1.53
N TRP A 51 -3.21 1.70 -0.49
CA TRP A 51 -1.91 1.46 0.13
C TRP A 51 -0.94 0.82 -0.87
N PHE A 52 -1.35 -0.23 -1.59
CA PHE A 52 -0.52 -0.89 -2.60
C PHE A 52 -0.17 0.05 -3.77
N GLN A 53 -1.10 0.90 -4.21
CA GLN A 53 -0.82 1.95 -5.20
C GLN A 53 0.26 2.93 -4.71
N ASN A 54 0.12 3.45 -3.50
CA ASN A 54 1.10 4.35 -2.89
C ASN A 54 2.45 3.66 -2.65
N ARG A 55 2.45 2.41 -2.21
CA ARG A 55 3.67 1.63 -1.97
C ARG A 55 4.42 1.38 -3.28
N ARG A 56 3.72 1.05 -4.37
CA ARG A 56 4.31 0.95 -5.72
C ARG A 56 4.86 2.27 -6.22
N ALA A 57 4.18 3.39 -5.97
CA ALA A 57 4.70 4.71 -6.33
C ALA A 57 6.03 5.01 -5.60
N LYS A 58 6.10 4.72 -4.29
CA LYS A 58 7.34 4.83 -3.50
C LYS A 58 8.44 3.89 -4.03
N TRP A 59 8.10 2.64 -4.35
CA TRP A 59 9.03 1.67 -4.92
C TRP A 59 9.60 2.14 -6.28
N LYS A 60 8.75 2.60 -7.21
CA LYS A 60 9.18 3.17 -8.49
C LYS A 60 10.08 4.39 -8.31
N LYS A 61 9.75 5.27 -7.35
CA LYS A 61 10.58 6.45 -7.04
C LYS A 61 11.95 6.03 -6.52
N LEU A 62 12.01 5.03 -5.63
CA LEU A 62 13.26 4.49 -5.11
C LEU A 62 14.11 3.83 -6.21
N GLN A 63 13.49 3.11 -7.14
CA GLN A 63 14.18 2.53 -8.29
C GLN A 63 14.74 3.60 -9.25
N LYS A 64 14.00 4.69 -9.49
CA LYS A 64 14.51 5.84 -10.26
C LYS A 64 15.69 6.51 -9.56
N LEU A 65 15.60 6.71 -8.24
CA LEU A 65 16.69 7.29 -7.45
C LEU A 65 17.94 6.38 -7.38
N ARG A 66 17.75 5.05 -7.42
CA ARG A 66 18.86 4.09 -7.54
C ARG A 66 19.49 4.08 -8.93
N LYS A 67 18.69 4.24 -9.99
CA LYS A 67 19.19 4.29 -11.38
C LYS A 67 19.87 5.60 -11.73
N TYR A 68 19.52 6.68 -11.05
CA TYR A 68 20.17 7.97 -11.13
C TYR A 68 20.31 8.51 -9.71
N PRO A 69 21.36 8.11 -8.96
CA PRO A 69 21.74 8.90 -7.80
C PRO A 69 21.88 10.33 -8.30
N ALA A 70 21.32 11.29 -7.56
CA ALA A 70 21.55 12.70 -7.85
C ALA A 70 23.06 12.87 -8.04
N SER A 71 23.41 13.17 -9.29
CA SER A 71 24.74 13.39 -9.87
C SER A 71 25.89 13.54 -8.87
N SER A 72 26.94 12.72 -9.08
CA SER A 72 28.33 13.17 -8.96
C SER A 72 28.55 14.56 -9.56
#